data_AF-A0A0B1T4N4-F1
#
_entry.id   AF-A0A0B1T4N4-F1
#
_cell.length_a   1.000
_cell.length_b   1.000
_cell.length_c   1.000
_cell.angle_alpha   90.00
_cell.angle_beta   90.00
_cell.angle_gamma   90.00
#
_symmetry.space_group_name_H-M   'P 1'
#
loop_
_entity.id
_entity.type
_entity.pdbx_description
1 polymer ?
#
loop_
_entity_poly.entity_id
_entity_poly.type
_entity_poly.pdbx_seq_one_letter_code
_entity_poly.pdbx_strand_id
1 'polypeptide(L)'
;MMHDNLVDFEASVNAKMLLQGQNPQIWRNDQPVRYVNAAEDKDHLANCVVFLSAVEQQKLHEFQGVKLNVTMKANISRVVAVSLRSLDLSGIVIPPDGKAVKVSTDYTTEDVKRVTRAILVNFPKS
;
A
#
# COMPACT_ATOMS: atom_id res chain seq x y z
N MET A 1 -7.12 -7.84 18.26
CA MET A 1 -7.56 -9.25 18.33
C MET A 1 -7.11 -9.90 17.04
N MET A 2 -6.21 -10.88 17.10
CA MET A 2 -5.75 -11.62 15.92
C MET A 2 -6.83 -12.67 15.61
N HIS A 3 -7.28 -12.77 14.35
CA HIS A 3 -8.34 -13.69 13.95
C HIS A 3 -7.69 -15.02 13.55
N ASP A 4 -8.12 -16.12 14.16
CA ASP A 4 -7.45 -17.42 14.07
C ASP A 4 -7.82 -18.22 12.80
N ASN A 5 -8.79 -17.74 12.01
CA ASN A 5 -9.15 -18.32 10.72
C ASN A 5 -9.51 -17.24 9.70
N LEU A 6 -9.45 -17.62 8.42
CA LEU A 6 -9.68 -16.72 7.28
C LEU A 6 -11.09 -16.12 7.28
N VAL A 7 -12.10 -16.88 7.70
CA VAL A 7 -13.50 -16.45 7.70
C VAL A 7 -13.71 -15.29 8.67
N ASP A 8 -13.18 -15.40 9.88
CA ASP A 8 -13.27 -14.35 10.89
C ASP A 8 -12.47 -13.11 10.50
N PHE A 9 -11.31 -13.31 9.85
CA PHE A 9 -10.53 -12.22 9.28
C PHE A 9 -11.33 -11.47 8.20
N GLU A 10 -11.90 -12.20 7.22
CA GLU A 10 -12.68 -11.63 6.13
C GLU A 10 -13.91 -10.87 6.66
N ALA A 11 -14.64 -11.45 7.60
CA ALA A 11 -15.78 -10.81 8.24
C ALA A 11 -15.38 -9.50 8.95
N SER A 12 -14.26 -9.50 9.67
CA SER A 12 -13.73 -8.32 10.37
C SER A 12 -13.26 -7.24 9.39
N VAL A 13 -12.61 -7.63 8.28
CA VAL A 13 -12.23 -6.71 7.21
C VAL A 13 -13.48 -6.10 6.59
N ASN A 14 -14.45 -6.90 6.16
CA ASN A 14 -15.68 -6.40 5.52
C ASN A 14 -16.49 -5.49 6.45
N ALA A 15 -16.52 -5.79 7.75
CA ALA A 15 -17.23 -4.96 8.74
C ALA A 15 -16.56 -3.60 8.98
N LYS A 16 -15.24 -3.49 8.77
CA LYS A 16 -14.44 -2.29 9.08
C LYS A 16 -13.93 -1.55 7.85
N MET A 17 -14.00 -2.17 6.66
CA MET A 17 -13.52 -1.58 5.42
C MET A 17 -14.40 -0.39 5.06
N LEU A 18 -13.81 0.80 5.11
CA LEU A 18 -14.44 2.01 4.63
C LEU A 18 -14.21 2.12 3.12
N LEU A 19 -15.23 1.78 2.33
CA LEU A 19 -15.24 2.02 0.89
C LEU A 19 -15.57 3.51 0.64
N GLN A 20 -14.54 4.35 0.55
CA GLN A 20 -14.72 5.72 0.07
C GLN A 20 -14.78 5.71 -1.47
N GLY A 21 -15.82 6.34 -2.05
CA GLY A 21 -15.97 6.47 -3.51
C GLY A 21 -16.96 5.50 -4.18
N GLN A 22 -18.10 5.18 -3.56
CA GLN A 22 -19.18 4.38 -4.17
C GLN A 22 -19.85 5.00 -5.41
N ASN A 23 -19.46 6.22 -5.79
CA ASN A 23 -19.78 6.78 -7.11
C ASN A 23 -18.58 6.47 -8.03
N PRO A 24 -18.74 5.82 -9.21
CA PRO A 24 -17.66 5.54 -10.14
C PRO A 24 -17.13 6.84 -10.76
N GLN A 25 -16.46 7.64 -9.93
CA GLN A 25 -15.62 8.72 -10.38
C GLN A 25 -14.41 8.06 -11.04
N ILE A 26 -14.09 8.47 -12.27
CA ILE A 26 -12.85 8.02 -12.91
C ILE A 26 -11.70 8.69 -12.16
N TRP A 27 -11.14 7.98 -11.19
CA TRP A 27 -9.99 8.45 -10.44
C TRP A 27 -8.75 8.34 -11.33
N ARG A 28 -7.99 9.43 -11.43
CA ARG A 28 -6.59 9.34 -11.88
C ARG A 28 -5.82 8.48 -10.87
N ASN A 29 -4.83 7.74 -11.34
CA ASN A 29 -4.07 6.81 -10.49
C ASN A 29 -3.27 7.51 -9.38
N ASP A 30 -3.01 8.82 -9.49
CA ASP A 30 -2.35 9.61 -8.45
C ASP A 30 -3.26 9.96 -7.27
N GLN A 31 -4.58 9.95 -7.45
CA GLN A 31 -5.52 10.35 -6.40
C GLN A 31 -5.47 9.44 -5.17
N PRO A 32 -5.46 8.09 -5.31
CA PRO A 32 -5.24 7.20 -4.16
C PRO A 32 -3.99 7.52 -3.33
N VAL A 33 -2.89 7.94 -3.98
CA VAL A 33 -1.66 8.35 -3.28
C VAL A 33 -1.92 9.60 -2.44
N ARG A 34 -2.67 10.58 -2.97
CA ARG A 34 -3.03 11.80 -2.24
C ARG A 34 -3.92 11.51 -1.04
N TYR A 35 -4.88 10.60 -1.16
CA TYR A 35 -5.72 10.19 -0.03
C TYR A 35 -4.94 9.51 1.07
N VAL A 36 -4.06 8.57 0.70
CA VAL A 36 -3.18 7.91 1.66
C VAL A 36 -2.30 8.92 2.38
N ASN A 37 -1.76 9.92 1.67
CA ASN A 37 -0.95 10.97 2.28
C ASN A 37 -1.72 11.88 3.24
N ALA A 38 -3.02 12.07 2.99
CA ALA A 38 -3.92 12.86 3.82
C ALA A 38 -4.59 12.04 4.94
N ALA A 39 -4.35 10.73 5.01
CA ALA A 39 -4.89 9.89 6.06
C ALA A 39 -4.27 10.27 7.42
N GLU A 40 -5.11 10.36 8.44
CA GLU A 40 -4.69 10.64 9.81
C GLU A 40 -4.71 9.35 10.65
N ASP A 41 -3.63 9.12 11.42
CA ASP A 41 -3.56 8.07 12.43
C ASP A 41 -3.15 8.68 13.78
N LYS A 42 -4.08 9.45 14.36
CA LYS A 42 -3.87 10.26 15.58
C LYS A 42 -3.46 9.43 16.79
N ASP A 43 -3.98 8.20 16.89
CA ASP A 43 -3.71 7.29 17.99
C ASP A 43 -2.52 6.35 17.68
N HIS A 44 -1.86 6.53 16.53
CA HIS A 44 -0.68 5.76 16.11
C HIS A 44 -0.91 4.24 16.13
N LEU A 45 -2.08 3.81 15.66
CA LEU A 45 -2.48 2.41 15.67
C LEU A 45 -1.85 1.60 14.52
N ALA A 46 -1.30 2.29 13.51
CA ALA A 46 -0.69 1.67 12.36
C ALA A 46 0.83 1.91 12.29
N ASN A 47 1.57 0.82 12.07
CA ASN A 47 3.03 0.83 11.98
C ASN A 47 3.48 0.90 10.51
N CYS A 48 2.61 0.47 9.60
CA CYS A 48 2.88 0.25 8.19
C CYS A 48 1.66 0.61 7.34
N VAL A 49 1.91 1.22 6.18
CA VAL A 49 0.92 1.44 5.12
C VAL A 49 1.29 0.58 3.92
N VAL A 50 0.31 -0.13 3.36
CA VAL A 50 0.48 -0.96 2.17
C VAL A 50 -0.37 -0.39 1.04
N PHE A 51 0.27 0.09 -0.01
CA PHE A 51 -0.37 0.59 -1.22
C PHE A 51 -0.36 -0.48 -2.31
N LEU A 52 -1.53 -1.04 -2.64
CA LEU A 52 -1.68 -2.02 -3.70
C LEU A 52 -2.07 -1.31 -5.00
N SER A 53 -1.36 -1.57 -6.09
CA SER A 53 -1.66 -0.98 -7.40
C SER A 53 -1.69 -2.04 -8.50
N ALA A 54 -2.80 -2.05 -9.24
CA ALA A 54 -2.95 -2.79 -10.49
C ALA A 54 -2.91 -1.85 -11.71
N VAL A 55 -2.18 -0.74 -11.62
CA VAL A 55 -2.04 0.22 -12.72
C VAL A 55 -1.46 -0.48 -13.97
N GLU A 56 -1.92 -0.05 -15.14
CA GLU A 56 -1.38 -0.51 -16.42
C GLU A 56 -0.13 0.30 -16.80
N GLN A 57 0.83 -0.30 -17.51
CA GLN A 57 2.10 0.34 -17.87
C GLN A 57 1.92 1.69 -18.56
N GLN A 58 0.94 1.81 -19.46
CA GLN A 58 0.63 3.05 -20.17
C GLN A 58 0.16 4.18 -19.25
N LYS A 59 -0.29 3.87 -18.03
CA LYS A 59 -0.75 4.83 -17.02
C LYS A 59 0.27 5.06 -15.90
N LEU A 60 1.43 4.40 -15.92
CA LEU A 60 2.46 4.56 -14.88
C LEU A 60 2.93 6.03 -14.77
N HIS A 61 2.90 6.78 -15.87
CA HIS A 61 3.23 8.21 -15.90
C HIS A 61 2.29 9.05 -15.02
N GLU A 62 1.08 8.59 -14.71
CA GLU A 62 0.15 9.31 -13.83
C GLU A 62 0.71 9.43 -12.41
N PHE A 63 1.61 8.54 -12.00
CA PHE A 63 2.30 8.60 -10.72
C PHE A 63 3.51 9.57 -10.70
N GLN A 64 3.85 10.19 -11.83
CA GLN A 64 4.97 11.13 -11.87
C GLN A 64 4.70 12.33 -10.97
N GLY A 65 5.68 12.64 -10.10
CA GLY A 65 5.61 13.78 -9.19
C GLY A 65 4.79 13.55 -7.92
N VAL A 66 4.21 12.36 -7.72
CA VAL A 66 3.60 11.99 -6.43
C VAL A 66 4.45 10.98 -5.67
N LYS A 67 4.46 11.11 -4.35
CA LYS A 67 5.14 10.21 -3.43
C LYS A 67 4.17 9.79 -2.34
N LEU A 68 4.21 8.52 -1.95
CA LEU A 68 3.57 8.04 -0.74
C LEU A 68 4.36 8.58 0.45
N ASN A 69 3.84 9.66 1.03
CA ASN A 69 4.40 10.37 2.15
C ASN A 69 3.25 10.69 3.11
N VAL A 70 3.04 9.81 4.08
CA VAL A 70 1.95 9.93 5.06
C VAL A 70 2.41 10.91 6.13
N THR A 71 2.21 12.21 5.89
CA THR A 71 2.80 13.29 6.68
C THR A 71 1.88 13.84 7.78
N MET A 72 0.58 13.52 7.75
CA MET A 72 -0.41 14.12 8.65
C MET A 72 -0.58 13.31 9.94
N LYS A 73 0.29 13.56 10.92
CA LYS A 73 0.18 13.03 12.30
C LYS A 73 0.12 11.50 12.39
N ALA A 74 0.53 10.79 11.35
CA ALA A 74 0.66 9.34 11.36
C ALA A 74 2.15 9.02 11.55
N ASN A 75 2.51 8.37 12.66
CA ASN A 75 3.89 7.95 12.91
C ASN A 75 4.19 6.64 12.14
N ILE A 76 3.97 6.67 10.82
CA ILE A 76 4.11 5.50 9.96
C ILE A 76 5.59 5.27 9.69
N SER A 77 6.13 4.23 10.31
CA SER A 77 7.54 3.84 10.14
C SER A 77 7.80 3.06 8.84
N ARG A 78 6.76 2.73 8.06
CA ARG A 78 6.88 1.87 6.90
C ARG A 78 5.83 2.11 5.83
N VAL A 79 6.28 2.26 4.59
CA VAL A 79 5.41 2.36 3.42
C VAL A 79 5.81 1.29 2.41
N VAL A 80 4.89 0.40 2.06
CA VAL A 80 5.11 -0.65 1.07
C VAL A 80 4.20 -0.41 -0.13
N ALA A 81 4.78 -0.17 -1.30
CA ALA A 81 4.04 -0.12 -2.56
C ALA A 81 4.16 -1.46 -3.30
N VAL A 82 3.04 -2.13 -3.55
CA VAL A 82 3.00 -3.42 -4.25
C VAL A 82 2.38 -3.23 -5.62
N SER A 83 3.13 -3.56 -6.66
CA SER A 83 2.58 -3.65 -8.02
C SER A 83 2.06 -5.06 -8.28
N LEU A 84 0.76 -5.15 -8.57
CA LEU A 84 0.04 -6.36 -8.96
C LEU A 84 0.17 -6.66 -10.48
N ARG A 85 0.87 -5.80 -11.22
CA ARG A 85 1.12 -5.92 -12.67
C ARG A 85 2.62 -5.99 -13.00
N SER A 86 3.45 -6.38 -12.02
CA SER A 86 4.90 -6.46 -12.17
C SER A 86 5.59 -5.14 -12.60
N LEU A 87 5.02 -3.99 -12.25
CA LEU A 87 5.54 -2.67 -12.61
C LEU A 87 6.46 -2.07 -11.55
N ASP A 88 7.32 -1.14 -11.98
CA ASP A 88 8.21 -0.43 -11.07
C ASP A 88 7.52 0.74 -10.38
N LEU A 89 7.31 0.60 -9.06
CA LEU A 89 6.76 1.64 -8.20
C LEU A 89 7.83 2.28 -7.28
N SER A 90 9.12 2.03 -7.52
CA SER A 90 10.20 2.67 -6.72
C SER A 90 10.12 4.20 -6.79
N GLY A 91 9.65 4.73 -7.91
CA GLY A 91 9.41 6.15 -8.13
C GLY A 91 8.38 6.79 -7.21
N ILE A 92 7.52 6.03 -6.52
CA ILE A 92 6.49 6.59 -5.63
C ILE A 92 6.80 6.44 -4.13
N VAL A 93 7.79 5.64 -3.74
CA VAL A 93 8.18 5.48 -2.33
C VAL A 93 9.37 6.37 -1.97
N ILE A 94 9.57 6.61 -0.66
CA ILE A 94 10.67 7.41 -0.11
C ILE A 94 11.55 6.52 0.78
N PRO A 95 12.79 6.19 0.39
CA PRO A 95 13.73 5.47 1.25
C PRO A 95 14.15 6.30 2.49
N PRO A 96 14.58 5.66 3.60
CA PRO A 96 14.70 4.22 3.81
C PRO A 96 13.39 3.52 4.23
N ASP A 97 12.37 4.28 4.62
CA ASP A 97 11.13 3.75 5.21
C ASP A 97 10.14 3.23 4.16
N GLY A 98 10.35 3.58 2.89
CA GLY A 98 9.56 3.18 1.75
C GLY A 98 10.20 2.06 0.91
N LYS A 99 9.40 1.04 0.56
CA LYS A 99 9.82 -0.06 -0.33
C LYS A 99 8.79 -0.39 -1.39
N ALA A 100 9.26 -0.54 -2.64
CA ALA A 100 8.45 -1.06 -3.73
C ALA A 100 8.67 -2.57 -3.91
N VAL A 101 7.60 -3.32 -4.13
CA VAL A 101 7.60 -4.76 -4.41
C VAL A 101 6.83 -5.01 -5.70
N LYS A 102 7.46 -5.75 -6.62
CA LYS A 102 6.83 -6.21 -7.87
C LYS A 102 6.37 -7.63 -7.67
N VAL A 103 5.08 -7.87 -7.87
CA VAL A 103 4.48 -9.21 -7.85
C VAL A 103 4.29 -9.68 -9.28
N SER A 104 4.58 -10.95 -9.54
CA SER A 104 4.30 -11.54 -10.85
C SER A 104 2.80 -11.65 -11.11
N THR A 105 2.40 -11.76 -12.37
CA THR A 105 0.99 -11.79 -12.76
C THR A 105 0.25 -13.06 -12.33
N ASP A 106 0.99 -14.11 -11.97
CA ASP A 106 0.50 -15.39 -11.46
C ASP A 106 0.46 -15.47 -9.93
N TYR A 107 0.87 -14.41 -9.20
CA TYR A 107 0.76 -14.30 -7.74
C TYR A 107 1.26 -15.53 -6.98
N THR A 108 2.52 -15.88 -7.20
CA THR A 108 3.13 -17.08 -6.62
C THR A 108 3.28 -16.99 -5.11
N THR A 109 3.49 -18.14 -4.46
CA THR A 109 3.85 -18.20 -3.04
C THR A 109 5.09 -17.36 -2.72
N GLU A 110 6.05 -17.24 -3.64
CA GLU A 110 7.23 -16.39 -3.45
C GLU A 110 6.88 -14.89 -3.49
N ASP A 111 5.89 -14.47 -4.27
CA ASP A 111 5.38 -13.09 -4.23
C ASP A 111 4.78 -12.76 -2.88
N VAL A 112 3.95 -13.66 -2.34
CA VAL A 112 3.36 -13.51 -1.01
C VAL A 112 4.47 -13.34 0.03
N LYS A 113 5.48 -14.23 0.02
CA LYS A 113 6.63 -14.12 0.93
C LYS A 113 7.36 -12.79 0.79
N ARG A 114 7.58 -12.30 -0.43
CA ARG A 114 8.27 -11.00 -0.68
C ARG A 114 7.46 -9.83 -0.13
N VAL A 115 6.14 -9.81 -0.36
CA VAL A 115 5.24 -8.76 0.17
C VAL A 115 5.20 -8.82 1.69
N THR A 116 4.95 -9.99 2.27
CA THR A 116 4.92 -10.18 3.73
C THR A 116 6.23 -9.78 4.39
N ARG A 117 7.39 -10.15 3.82
CA ARG A 117 8.70 -9.70 4.32
C ARG A 117 8.85 -8.18 4.26
N ALA A 118 8.42 -7.55 3.17
CA ALA A 118 8.46 -6.09 3.07
C ALA A 118 7.58 -5.40 4.13
N ILE A 119 6.47 -6.02 4.54
CA ILE A 119 5.57 -5.49 5.58
C ILE A 119 6.12 -5.71 6.98
N LEU A 120 6.69 -6.88 7.27
CA LEU A 120 7.06 -7.30 8.63
C LEU A 120 8.50 -6.97 9.03
N VAL A 121 9.45 -6.91 8.08
CA VAL A 121 10.89 -6.78 8.38
C VAL A 121 11.34 -5.32 8.29
N ASN A 122 12.01 -4.83 9.33
CA ASN A 122 12.64 -3.50 9.33
C ASN A 122 13.69 -3.40 8.22
N PHE A 123 13.67 -2.32 7.43
CA PHE A 123 14.71 -2.09 6.44
C PHE A 123 15.99 -1.65 7.17
N PRO A 124 17.13 -2.31 6.91
CA PRO A 124 18.39 -1.87 7.49
C PRO A 124 18.66 -0.43 7.04
N LYS A 125 18.99 0.44 8.00
CA LYS A 125 19.45 1.80 7.71
C LYS A 125 20.80 1.68 7.00
N SER A 126 20.88 2.14 5.75
CA SER A 126 22.13 2.29 5.00
C SER A 126 22.93 3.47 5.54
#